data_AF-A0A7V0TTD0-F1
#
_entry.id   AF-A0A7V0TTD0-F1
#
_cell.length_a   1.000
_cell.length_b   1.000
_cell.length_c   1.000
_cell.angle_alpha   90.00
_cell.angle_beta   90.00
_cell.angle_gamma   90.00
#
_symmetry.space_group_name_H-M   'P 1'
#
loop_
_entity.id
_entity.type
_entity.pdbx_description
1 polymer ?
#
loop_
_entity_poly.entity_id
_entity_poly.type
_entity_poly.pdbx_seq_one_letter_code
_entity_poly.pdbx_strand_id
1 'polypeptide(L)' 'MSEKQKNENARRKGREAARRGQPMESNPMSATSSRYYWQLAYLEEMEKQKNILERSDYARTKF' A
#
# COMPACT_ATOMS: atom_id res chain seq x y z
N MET A 1 2.36 14.74 18.17
CA MET A 1 2.45 13.43 17.48
C MET A 1 3.92 13.10 17.30
N SER A 2 4.41 11.98 17.84
CA SER A 2 5.82 11.57 17.74
C SER A 2 6.18 11.14 16.32
N GLU A 3 7.48 11.10 15.99
CA GLU A 3 7.94 10.65 14.66
C GLU A 3 7.53 9.20 14.37
N LYS A 4 7.58 8.33 15.38
CA LYS A 4 7.06 6.96 15.30
C LYS A 4 5.58 6.93 14.89
N GLN A 5 4.74 7.74 15.55
CA GLN A 5 3.32 7.84 15.22
C GLN A 5 3.07 8.42 13.83
N LYS A 6 3.86 9.42 13.39
CA LYS A 6 3.78 9.97 12.03
C LYS A 6 4.08 8.90 10.97
N ASN A 7 5.14 8.12 11.18
CA ASN A 7 5.55 7.06 10.27
C ASN A 7 4.53 5.91 10.23
N GLU A 8 3.97 5.52 11.38
CA GLU A 8 2.91 4.50 11.43
C GLU A 8 1.62 4.96 10.73
N ASN A 9 1.24 6.22 10.92
CA ASN A 9 0.11 6.82 10.19
C ASN A 9 0.39 6.86 8.68
N ALA A 10 1.64 7.13 8.28
CA ALA A 10 2.03 7.10 6.87
C ALA A 10 1.90 5.71 6.26
N ARG A 11 2.35 4.66 6.96
CA ARG A 11 2.13 3.26 6.54
C ARG A 11 0.65 2.94 6.37
N ARG A 12 -0.18 3.33 7.35
CA ARG A 12 -1.63 3.09 7.30
C ARG A 12 -2.26 3.75 6.07
N LYS A 13 -1.94 5.02 5.83
CA LYS A 13 -2.44 5.75 4.65
C LYS A 13 -1.94 5.15 3.33
N GLY A 14 -0.71 4.63 3.28
CA GLY A 14 -0.17 3.96 2.09
C GLY A 14 -0.99 2.73 1.71
N ARG A 15 -1.27 1.86 2.68
CA ARG A 15 -2.14 0.68 2.46
C ARG A 15 -3.55 1.06 2.03
N GLU A 16 -4.13 2.08 2.66
CA GLU A 16 -5.49 2.55 2.31
C GLU A 16 -5.56 3.10 0.88
N ALA A 17 -4.53 3.83 0.44
CA ALA A 17 -4.45 4.35 -0.92
C ALA A 17 -4.36 3.21 -1.96
N ALA A 18 -3.50 2.21 -1.71
CA ALA A 18 -3.41 1.02 -2.57
C ALA A 18 -4.74 0.27 -2.66
N ARG A 19 -5.41 0.07 -1.51
CA ARG A 19 -6.75 -0.56 -1.47
C ARG A 19 -7.82 0.19 -2.26
N ARG A 20 -7.68 1.51 -2.37
CA ARG A 20 -8.59 2.36 -3.13
C ARG A 20 -8.19 2.50 -4.60
N GLY A 21 -7.09 1.88 -5.04
CA GLY A 21 -6.56 2.02 -6.39
C GLY A 21 -6.09 3.45 -6.71
N GLN A 22 -5.69 4.22 -5.70
CA GLN A 22 -5.15 5.56 -5.91
C GLN A 22 -3.74 5.48 -6.52
N PRO A 23 -3.37 6.35 -7.46
CA PRO A 23 -2.02 6.36 -8.03
C PRO A 23 -0.96 6.67 -6.96
N MET A 24 0.24 6.11 -7.12
CA MET A 24 1.34 6.28 -6.14
C MET A 24 1.79 7.74 -6.02
N GLU A 25 1.62 8.50 -7.11
CA GLU A 25 1.92 9.92 -7.25
C GLU A 25 1.01 10.78 -6.36
N SER A 26 -0.15 10.28 -5.93
CA SER A 26 -1.05 11.01 -5.02
C SER A 26 -0.61 10.95 -3.56
N ASN A 27 0.64 10.54 -3.28
CA ASN A 27 1.18 10.49 -1.93
C ASN A 27 1.16 11.89 -1.28
N PRO A 28 0.40 12.09 -0.19
CA PRO A 28 0.28 13.39 0.46
C PRO A 28 1.45 13.74 1.40
N MET A 29 2.45 12.86 1.53
CA MET A 29 3.54 13.03 2.50
C MET A 29 4.67 13.92 1.95
N SER A 30 4.91 15.03 2.64
CA SER A 30 6.01 15.96 2.36
C SER A 30 7.32 15.55 3.05
N ALA A 31 7.25 15.01 4.27
CA ALA A 31 8.43 14.57 5.02
C ALA A 31 9.02 13.28 4.42
N THR A 32 10.33 13.24 4.21
CA THR A 32 11.04 12.11 3.57
C THR A 32 10.78 10.78 4.25
N SER A 33 10.86 10.72 5.59
CA SER A 33 10.62 9.49 6.35
C SER A 33 9.19 8.98 6.19
N SER A 34 8.20 9.86 6.36
CA SER A 34 6.79 9.50 6.17
C SER A 34 6.48 9.14 4.71
N ARG A 35 7.08 9.81 3.73
CA ARG A 35 6.95 9.47 2.31
C ARG A 35 7.44 8.06 2.03
N TYR A 36 8.64 7.72 2.51
CA TYR A 36 9.21 6.37 2.38
C TYR A 36 8.27 5.31 2.96
N TYR A 37 7.80 5.51 4.20
CA TYR A 37 6.93 4.54 4.86
C TYR A 37 5.54 4.42 4.22
N TRP A 38 5.02 5.50 3.64
CA TRP A 38 3.79 5.46 2.85
C TRP A 38 3.98 4.65 1.57
N GLN A 39 5.06 4.90 0.83
CA GLN A 39 5.36 4.24 -0.45
C GLN A 39 5.61 2.74 -0.27
N LEU A 40 6.40 2.37 0.74
CA LEU A 40 6.66 0.97 1.05
C LEU A 40 5.35 0.22 1.34
N ALA A 41 4.50 0.78 2.21
CA ALA A 41 3.25 0.15 2.58
C ALA A 41 2.21 0.12 1.45
N TYR A 42 2.25 1.10 0.53
CA TYR A 42 1.45 1.10 -0.68
C TYR A 42 1.85 -0.06 -1.60
N LEU A 43 3.14 -0.20 -1.90
CA LEU A 43 3.66 -1.25 -2.79
C LEU A 43 3.41 -2.66 -2.23
N GLU A 44 3.67 -2.88 -0.93
CA GLU A 44 3.38 -4.15 -0.26
C GLU A 44 1.90 -4.56 -0.38
N GLU A 45 0.98 -3.59 -0.32
CA GLU A 45 -0.45 -3.87 -0.41
C GLU A 45 -0.88 -4.16 -1.86
N MET A 46 -0.31 -3.44 -2.84
CA MET A 46 -0.53 -3.73 -4.27
C MET A 46 -0.03 -5.13 -4.63
N GLU A 47 1.13 -5.54 -4.12
CA GLU A 47 1.67 -6.89 -4.32
C GLU A 47 0.75 -7.96 -3.70
N LYS A 48 0.23 -7.72 -2.49
CA LYS A 48 -0.77 -8.61 -1.88
C LYS A 48 -2.02 -8.75 -2.74
N GLN A 49 -2.53 -7.65 -3.29
CA GLN A 49 -3.69 -7.68 -4.18
C GLN A 49 -3.42 -8.46 -5.46
N LYS A 50 -2.25 -8.22 -6.09
CA LYS A 50 -1.82 -8.99 -7.26
C LYS A 50 -1.77 -10.49 -6.96
N ASN A 51 -1.15 -10.88 -5.84
CA ASN A 51 -1.07 -12.27 -5.42
C ASN A 51 -2.46 -12.89 -5.14
N ILE A 52 -3.40 -12.11 -4.61
CA ILE A 52 -4.79 -12.56 -4.42
C ILE A 52 -5.44 -12.84 -5.79
N LEU A 53 -5.30 -11.91 -6.73
CA LEU A 53 -5.86 -12.06 -8.08
C LEU A 53 -5.28 -13.29 -8.80
N GLU A 54 -3.95 -13.47 -8.78
CA GLU A 54 -3.30 -14.63 -9.39
C GLU A 54 -3.77 -15.96 -8.77
N ARG A 55 -3.95 -16.01 -7.45
CA ARG A 55 -4.48 -17.20 -6.77
C ARG A 55 -5.94 -17.48 -7.13
N SER A 56 -6.75 -16.44 -7.28
CA SER A 56 -8.14 -16.57 -7.72
C SER A 56 -8.23 -17.05 -9.17
N ASP A 57 -7.38 -16.56 -10.06
CA ASP A 57 -7.34 -16.99 -11.47
C ASP A 57 -6.81 -18.42 -11.61
N TYR A 58 -5.79 -18.80 -10.83
CA TYR A 58 -5.34 -20.19 -10.75
C TYR A 58 -6.45 -21.13 -10.27
N ALA A 59 -7.21 -20.73 -9.24
CA ALA A 59 -8.34 -21.54 -8.77
C ALA A 59 -9.45 -21.66 -9.83
N ARG A 60 -9.74 -20.58 -10.58
CA ARG A 60 -10.79 -20.58 -11.62
C ARG A 60 -10.47 -21.48 -12.82
N THR A 61 -9.19 -21.62 -13.18
CA THR A 61 -8.76 -22.41 -14.36
C THR A 61 -8.65 -23.91 -14.10
N LYS A 62 -8.84 -24.36 -12.85
CA LYS A 62 -8.70 -25.77 -12.44
C LYS A 62 -10.03 -26.49 -12.23
N PHE A 63 -11.15 -25.83 -12.50
CA PHE A 63 -12.50 -26.40 -12.56
C PHE A 63 -13.08 -26.23 -13.97
#